data_AF-W2C980-F1
#
_entry.id   AF-W2C980-F1
#
_cell.length_a   1.000
_cell.length_b   1.000
_cell.length_c   1.000
_cell.angle_alpha   90.00
_cell.angle_beta   90.00
_cell.angle_gamma   90.00
#
_symmetry.space_group_name_H-M   'P 1'
#
loop_
_entity.id
_entity.type
_entity.pdbx_description
1 polymer ?
#
loop_
_entity_poly.entity_id
_entity_poly.type
_entity_poly.pdbx_seq_one_letter_code
_entity_poly.pdbx_strand_id
1 'polypeptide(L)'
;MNEPLFSERYGYVKPSNVLVREKITPEIQNAICNCFEALWKIGGPNHDDHLIYLVGMCHREVQRRLWVSFLNRYIDEFWGPNNTYPNVIVDVLRNDETLWYEKLDLVEATIKLLVEIIEEQPNGQTDCPLITKPFIDLLNSEFERLNFAYRIVKGKIVDIASEEEIAEIEKAIEDSPENIRMHLTNALDLLAIRPEGNYRNSIKESISAVEAYCRDKTGETTLGKALKRLESTSIVLHDLL
;
A
#
# COMPACT_ATOMS: atom_id res chain seq x y z
N MET A 1 -9.70 -3.84 12.47
CA MET A 1 -11.11 -3.58 12.81
C MET A 1 -11.93 -4.17 11.69
N ASN A 2 -12.77 -5.16 12.00
CA ASN A 2 -13.17 -6.22 11.05
C ASN A 2 -14.67 -6.17 10.71
N GLU A 3 -15.33 -5.03 10.91
CA GLU A 3 -16.73 -4.84 10.51
C GLU A 3 -16.87 -3.52 9.74
N PRO A 4 -17.73 -3.47 8.70
CA PRO A 4 -18.10 -2.21 8.06
C PRO A 4 -18.60 -1.23 9.13
N LEU A 5 -18.24 0.04 8.96
CA LEU A 5 -18.51 1.07 9.96
C LEU A 5 -20.02 1.21 10.18
N PHE A 6 -20.40 1.65 11.37
CA PHE A 6 -21.80 1.93 11.70
C PHE A 6 -22.47 2.80 10.61
N SER A 7 -21.78 3.82 10.10
CA SER A 7 -22.30 4.70 9.06
C SER A 7 -22.57 3.98 7.73
N GLU A 8 -21.73 3.02 7.36
CA GLU A 8 -21.84 2.24 6.13
C GLU A 8 -22.96 1.18 6.25
N ARG A 9 -23.02 0.49 7.38
CA ARG A 9 -24.06 -0.53 7.65
C ARG A 9 -25.48 0.03 7.61
N TYR A 10 -25.64 1.30 7.97
CA TYR A 10 -26.93 1.98 8.00
C TYR A 10 -27.16 2.90 6.78
N GLY A 11 -26.26 2.88 5.79
CA GLY A 11 -26.43 3.62 4.53
C GLY A 11 -26.30 5.14 4.63
N TYR A 12 -25.77 5.67 5.74
CA TYR A 12 -25.47 7.10 5.88
C TYR A 12 -24.28 7.52 5.00
N VAL A 13 -23.37 6.59 4.74
CA VAL A 13 -22.19 6.80 3.90
C VAL A 13 -22.08 5.61 2.93
N LYS A 14 -21.83 5.88 1.65
CA LYS A 14 -21.47 4.82 0.70
C LYS A 14 -20.03 4.38 0.97
N PRO A 15 -19.75 3.08 1.12
CA PRO A 15 -18.37 2.59 1.23
C PRO A 15 -17.54 3.09 0.04
N SER A 16 -16.41 3.71 0.31
CA SER A 16 -15.47 4.11 -0.75
C SER A 16 -14.66 2.89 -1.16
N ASN A 17 -15.15 2.14 -2.14
CA ASN A 17 -14.45 1.00 -2.73
C ASN A 17 -13.28 1.42 -3.66
N VAL A 18 -13.08 2.73 -3.85
CA VAL A 18 -12.04 3.25 -4.73
C VAL A 18 -10.71 3.34 -3.97
N LEU A 19 -9.66 2.76 -4.56
CA LEU A 19 -8.29 2.92 -4.08
C LEU A 19 -7.92 4.41 -4.08
N VAL A 20 -7.36 4.89 -2.96
CA VAL A 20 -6.76 6.22 -2.88
C VAL A 20 -5.40 6.16 -3.58
N ARG A 21 -5.24 6.97 -4.63
CA ARG A 21 -4.02 7.06 -5.44
C ARG A 21 -3.73 8.53 -5.75
N GLU A 22 -2.46 8.84 -6.02
CA GLU A 22 -1.97 10.16 -6.43
C GLU A 22 -2.39 11.32 -5.51
N LYS A 23 -2.65 10.99 -4.25
CA LYS A 23 -2.98 11.94 -3.18
C LYS A 23 -2.77 11.26 -1.84
N ILE A 24 -2.51 12.06 -0.83
CA ILE A 24 -2.49 11.62 0.56
C ILE A 24 -3.65 12.34 1.26
N THR A 25 -4.64 11.59 1.73
CA THR A 25 -5.72 12.16 2.55
C THR A 25 -5.21 12.45 3.97
N PRO A 26 -5.90 13.28 4.76
CA PRO A 26 -5.53 13.51 6.16
C PRO A 26 -5.42 12.23 6.98
N GLU A 27 -6.25 11.23 6.71
CA GLU A 27 -6.22 9.92 7.38
C GLU A 27 -4.93 9.17 7.07
N ILE A 28 -4.50 9.15 5.79
CA ILE A 28 -3.25 8.52 5.35
C ILE A 28 -2.05 9.27 5.92
N GLN A 29 -2.05 10.59 5.85
CA GLN A 29 -0.99 11.43 6.44
C GLN A 29 -0.82 11.16 7.93
N ASN A 30 -1.92 11.13 8.67
CA ASN A 30 -1.91 10.84 10.10
C ASN A 30 -1.45 9.41 10.39
N ALA A 31 -1.85 8.43 9.58
CA ALA A 31 -1.37 7.06 9.72
C ALA A 31 0.14 6.95 9.50
N ILE A 32 0.69 7.60 8.46
CA ILE A 32 2.15 7.66 8.24
C ILE A 32 2.84 8.31 9.44
N CYS A 33 2.34 9.45 9.94
CA CYS A 33 2.89 10.11 11.13
C CYS A 33 2.89 9.17 12.34
N ASN A 34 1.79 8.45 12.57
CA ASN A 34 1.67 7.50 13.68
C ASN A 34 2.63 6.32 13.53
N CYS A 35 2.90 5.85 12.30
CA CYS A 35 3.89 4.81 12.05
C CYS A 35 5.30 5.28 12.43
N PHE A 36 5.68 6.51 12.10
CA PHE A 36 6.95 7.11 12.54
C PHE A 36 7.02 7.26 14.06
N GLU A 37 5.96 7.76 14.69
CA GLU A 37 5.87 7.85 16.15
C GLU A 37 6.01 6.48 16.82
N ALA A 38 5.43 5.43 16.23
CA ALA A 38 5.56 4.07 16.73
C ALA A 38 7.00 3.54 16.57
N LEU A 39 7.64 3.77 15.43
CA LEU A 39 9.04 3.39 15.16
C LEU A 39 9.97 3.92 16.26
N TRP A 40 9.84 5.21 16.62
CA TRP A 40 10.71 5.81 17.64
C TRP A 40 10.37 5.40 19.08
N LYS A 41 9.20 4.77 19.28
CA LYS A 41 8.74 4.23 20.57
C LYS A 41 8.98 2.74 20.74
N ILE A 42 9.61 2.07 19.78
CA ILE A 42 10.00 0.65 19.86
C ILE A 42 10.88 0.39 21.11
N GLY A 43 11.45 1.40 21.75
CA GLY A 43 12.23 1.26 22.99
C GLY A 43 11.46 1.10 24.32
N GLY A 44 10.26 0.50 24.32
CA GLY A 44 9.51 0.22 25.55
C GLY A 44 10.18 -0.83 26.45
N PRO A 45 9.81 -0.94 27.75
CA PRO A 45 10.53 -1.69 28.81
C PRO A 45 10.69 -3.21 28.61
N ASN A 46 10.18 -3.75 27.49
CA ASN A 46 10.27 -5.16 27.12
C ASN A 46 11.31 -5.43 25.99
N HIS A 47 12.07 -4.42 25.55
CA HIS A 47 13.04 -4.53 24.45
C HIS A 47 14.47 -4.50 24.97
N ASP A 48 15.39 -5.10 24.21
CA ASP A 48 16.83 -5.13 24.47
C ASP A 48 17.39 -3.70 24.60
N ASP A 49 18.17 -3.44 25.65
CA ASP A 49 18.82 -2.14 25.90
C ASP A 49 19.65 -1.66 24.69
N HIS A 50 20.24 -2.58 23.93
CA HIS A 50 20.96 -2.29 22.70
C HIS A 50 20.04 -1.74 21.60
N LEU A 51 18.83 -2.31 21.46
CA LEU A 51 17.85 -1.87 20.49
C LEU A 51 17.30 -0.48 20.83
N ILE A 52 17.08 -0.19 22.11
CA ILE A 52 16.65 1.13 22.60
C ILE A 52 17.67 2.20 22.21
N TYR A 53 18.95 1.93 22.49
CA TYR A 53 20.04 2.84 22.13
C TYR A 53 20.12 3.06 20.61
N LEU A 54 20.04 1.98 19.82
CA LEU A 54 20.11 2.03 18.37
C LEU A 54 18.96 2.87 17.79
N VAL A 55 17.72 2.67 18.23
CA VAL A 55 16.55 3.46 17.79
C VAL A 55 16.70 4.94 18.15
N GLY A 56 17.17 5.26 19.36
CA GLY A 56 17.40 6.64 19.79
C GLY A 56 18.49 7.36 18.98
N MET A 57 19.58 6.65 18.67
CA MET A 57 20.65 7.15 17.79
C MET A 57 20.12 7.36 16.36
N CYS A 58 19.43 6.36 15.81
CA CYS A 58 18.83 6.42 14.48
C CYS A 58 17.87 7.60 14.35
N HIS A 59 17.07 7.91 15.38
CA HIS A 59 16.14 9.05 15.33
C HIS A 59 16.85 10.36 14.99
N ARG A 60 17.86 10.74 15.76
CA ARG A 60 18.58 12.01 15.53
C ARG A 60 19.31 12.00 14.18
N GLU A 61 19.95 10.89 13.84
CA GLU A 61 20.77 10.79 12.65
C GLU A 61 19.92 10.78 11.37
N VAL A 62 18.76 10.11 11.38
CA VAL A 62 17.79 10.18 10.29
C VAL A 62 17.31 11.62 10.08
N GLN A 63 16.88 12.31 11.14
CA GLN A 63 16.41 13.70 11.03
C GLN A 63 17.50 14.61 10.46
N ARG A 64 18.74 14.44 10.93
CA ARG A 64 19.92 15.21 10.44
C ARG A 64 20.24 14.90 8.98
N ARG A 65 20.23 13.63 8.58
CA ARG A 65 20.50 13.24 7.18
C ARG A 65 19.38 13.73 6.26
N LEU A 66 18.11 13.58 6.64
CA LEU A 66 16.98 14.14 5.87
C LEU A 66 17.10 15.67 5.70
N TRP A 67 17.48 16.41 6.75
CA TRP A 67 17.70 17.85 6.64
C TRP A 67 18.72 18.22 5.54
N VAL A 68 19.85 17.52 5.51
CA VAL A 68 20.94 17.83 4.59
C VAL A 68 20.71 17.26 3.19
N SER A 69 20.30 16.00 3.07
CA SER A 69 20.26 15.31 1.78
C SER A 69 18.87 15.27 1.13
N PHE A 70 17.80 15.27 1.92
CA PHE A 70 16.44 15.30 1.40
C PHE A 70 15.95 16.74 1.17
N LEU A 71 16.13 17.61 2.17
CA LEU A 71 15.75 19.03 2.07
C LEU A 71 16.83 19.93 1.47
N ASN A 72 18.05 19.43 1.25
CA ASN A 72 19.19 20.20 0.74
C ASN A 72 19.51 21.47 1.57
N ARG A 73 19.34 21.41 2.90
CA ARG A 73 19.53 22.55 3.80
C ARG A 73 20.92 22.56 4.44
N TYR A 74 21.33 23.76 4.87
CA TYR A 74 22.63 23.95 5.52
C TYR A 74 22.66 23.28 6.90
N ILE A 75 23.71 22.51 7.18
CA ILE A 75 23.77 21.68 8.40
C ILE A 75 23.78 22.51 9.69
N ASP A 76 24.36 23.71 9.69
CA ASP A 76 24.41 24.53 10.91
C ASP A 76 23.02 25.04 11.33
N GLU A 77 22.06 25.11 10.40
CA GLU A 77 20.67 25.49 10.68
C GLU A 77 19.85 24.35 11.29
N PHE A 78 20.36 23.12 11.27
CA PHE A 78 19.69 21.97 11.88
C PHE A 78 19.69 22.05 13.41
N TRP A 79 20.73 22.66 13.99
CA TRP A 79 20.92 22.69 15.44
C TRP A 79 20.26 23.93 16.05
N GLY A 80 19.23 23.69 16.86
CA GLY A 80 18.59 24.70 17.69
C GLY A 80 19.29 24.90 19.03
N PRO A 81 18.86 25.90 19.82
CA PRO A 81 19.35 26.11 21.18
C PRO A 81 19.21 24.84 22.04
N ASN A 82 20.14 24.63 22.97
CA ASN A 82 20.15 23.46 23.87
C ASN A 82 20.14 22.10 23.17
N ASN A 83 20.79 21.98 21.99
CA ASN A 83 20.89 20.73 21.23
C ASN A 83 19.53 20.17 20.79
N THR A 84 18.54 21.06 20.64
CA THR A 84 17.25 20.76 20.00
C THR A 84 17.44 20.68 18.48
N TYR A 85 16.56 19.96 17.80
CA TYR A 85 16.58 19.82 16.35
C TYR A 85 15.16 19.64 15.82
N PRO A 86 14.88 20.02 14.56
CA PRO A 86 13.55 19.92 13.97
C PRO A 86 13.13 18.46 13.76
N ASN A 87 11.82 18.22 13.77
CA ASN A 87 11.24 16.95 13.35
C ASN A 87 10.93 17.05 11.85
N VAL A 88 11.98 16.95 11.04
CA VAL A 88 11.93 17.01 9.57
C VAL A 88 10.83 16.13 9.00
N ILE A 89 10.67 14.91 9.53
CA ILE A 89 9.64 13.98 9.06
C ILE A 89 8.24 14.57 9.25
N VAL A 90 7.90 15.00 10.46
CA VAL A 90 6.57 15.56 10.76
C VAL A 90 6.37 16.89 10.05
N ASP A 91 7.40 17.74 9.98
CA ASP A 91 7.35 19.04 9.31
C ASP A 91 7.02 18.88 7.81
N VAL A 92 7.66 17.93 7.13
CA VAL A 92 7.39 17.64 5.71
C VAL A 92 6.02 16.97 5.54
N LEU A 93 5.69 15.97 6.37
CA LEU A 93 4.40 15.27 6.25
C LEU A 93 3.21 16.20 6.47
N ARG A 94 3.30 17.12 7.44
CA ARG A 94 2.20 18.03 7.80
C ARG A 94 2.19 19.34 7.04
N ASN A 95 3.18 19.59 6.17
CA ASN A 95 3.12 20.74 5.29
C ASN A 95 2.10 20.49 4.17
N ASP A 96 1.10 21.37 4.07
CA ASP A 96 0.06 21.31 3.04
C ASP A 96 0.60 21.70 1.65
N GLU A 97 1.73 22.42 1.58
CA GLU A 97 2.41 22.77 0.33
C GLU A 97 3.26 21.62 -0.23
N THR A 98 3.63 20.64 0.60
CA THR A 98 4.41 19.48 0.16
C THR A 98 3.54 18.53 -0.64
N LEU A 99 4.01 18.18 -1.83
CA LEU A 99 3.25 17.34 -2.76
C LEU A 99 3.15 15.91 -2.22
N TRP A 100 2.07 15.22 -2.61
CA TRP A 100 1.78 13.88 -2.08
C TRP A 100 2.92 12.89 -2.35
N TYR A 101 3.57 12.97 -3.52
CA TYR A 101 4.66 12.07 -3.89
C TYR A 101 5.96 12.42 -3.15
N GLU A 102 6.22 13.70 -2.85
CA GLU A 102 7.38 14.10 -2.03
C GLU A 102 7.27 13.57 -0.60
N LYS A 103 6.05 13.47 -0.06
CA LYS A 103 5.78 12.81 1.23
C LYS A 103 6.07 11.31 1.18
N LEU A 104 5.90 10.66 0.02
CA LEU A 104 6.28 9.26 -0.17
C LEU A 104 7.79 9.11 -0.38
N ASP A 105 8.43 10.03 -1.12
CA ASP A 105 9.89 10.08 -1.25
C ASP A 105 10.56 10.22 0.12
N LEU A 106 9.98 10.99 1.03
CA LEU A 106 10.42 11.10 2.43
C LEU A 106 10.37 9.75 3.16
N VAL A 107 9.31 8.97 2.96
CA VAL A 107 9.16 7.64 3.57
C VAL A 107 10.22 6.69 3.03
N GLU A 108 10.41 6.63 1.70
CA GLU A 108 11.48 5.82 1.08
C GLU A 108 12.87 6.25 1.56
N ALA A 109 13.14 7.56 1.56
CA ALA A 109 14.41 8.12 2.03
C ALA A 109 14.67 7.74 3.48
N THR A 110 13.64 7.79 4.34
CA THR A 110 13.79 7.39 5.74
C THR A 110 14.11 5.90 5.88
N ILE A 111 13.41 5.03 5.15
CA ILE A 111 13.68 3.58 5.19
C ILE A 111 15.11 3.29 4.74
N LYS A 112 15.54 3.92 3.64
CA LYS A 112 16.91 3.80 3.14
C LYS A 112 17.94 4.25 4.18
N LEU A 113 17.72 5.42 4.79
CA LEU A 113 18.63 5.95 5.81
C LEU A 113 18.68 5.05 7.06
N LEU A 114 17.55 4.48 7.48
CA LEU A 114 17.52 3.52 8.59
C LEU A 114 18.41 2.31 8.28
N VAL A 115 18.30 1.73 7.08
CA VAL A 115 19.15 0.61 6.65
C VAL A 115 20.63 1.02 6.68
N GLU A 116 20.98 2.15 6.05
CA GLU A 116 22.37 2.62 5.99
C GLU A 116 22.97 2.87 7.38
N ILE A 117 22.27 3.61 8.24
CA ILE A 117 22.75 3.96 9.59
C ILE A 117 22.95 2.70 10.44
N ILE A 118 22.03 1.74 10.32
CA ILE A 118 22.13 0.49 11.05
C ILE A 118 23.31 -0.32 10.51
N GLU A 119 23.42 -0.52 9.19
CA GLU A 119 24.51 -1.30 8.56
C GLU A 119 25.91 -0.70 8.78
N GLU A 120 26.03 0.62 9.00
CA GLU A 120 27.28 1.28 9.40
C GLU A 120 27.78 0.81 10.79
N GLN A 121 26.93 0.18 11.62
CA GLN A 121 27.33 -0.32 12.94
C GLN A 121 28.02 -1.70 12.85
N PRO A 122 28.98 -2.01 13.75
CA PRO A 122 29.70 -3.29 13.74
C PRO A 122 28.82 -4.56 13.75
N ASN A 123 27.63 -4.50 14.35
CA ASN A 123 26.65 -5.61 14.42
C ASN A 123 25.36 -5.31 13.64
N GLY A 124 25.34 -4.19 12.91
CA GLY A 124 24.16 -3.56 12.34
C GLY A 124 23.31 -4.46 11.45
N GLN A 125 23.95 -5.29 10.62
CA GLN A 125 23.23 -6.15 9.68
C GLN A 125 22.20 -7.06 10.36
N THR A 126 22.47 -7.50 11.60
CA THR A 126 21.57 -8.38 12.37
C THR A 126 20.38 -7.62 12.93
N ASP A 127 20.55 -6.34 13.26
CA ASP A 127 19.51 -5.47 13.84
C ASP A 127 18.66 -4.79 12.76
N CYS A 128 19.16 -4.67 11.53
CA CYS A 128 18.46 -4.02 10.42
C CYS A 128 17.05 -4.59 10.20
N PRO A 129 16.85 -5.93 10.10
CA PRO A 129 15.51 -6.51 10.03
C PRO A 129 14.65 -6.27 11.27
N LEU A 130 15.24 -6.16 12.47
CA LEU A 130 14.48 -5.97 13.72
C LEU A 130 13.83 -4.58 13.81
N ILE A 131 14.42 -3.57 13.17
CA ILE A 131 13.89 -2.20 13.15
C ILE A 131 13.05 -1.94 11.89
N THR A 132 13.58 -2.30 10.72
CA THR A 132 12.97 -1.93 9.43
C THR A 132 11.73 -2.75 9.12
N LYS A 133 11.71 -4.05 9.45
CA LYS A 133 10.58 -4.93 9.13
C LYS A 133 9.31 -4.53 9.89
N PRO A 134 9.31 -4.35 11.23
CA PRO A 134 8.09 -3.92 11.94
C PRO A 134 7.56 -2.57 11.45
N PHE A 135 8.45 -1.65 11.10
CA PHE A 135 8.06 -0.35 10.57
C PHE A 135 7.39 -0.46 9.19
N ILE A 136 7.99 -1.22 8.27
CA ILE A 136 7.43 -1.47 6.94
C ILE A 136 6.11 -2.24 7.03
N ASP A 137 6.04 -3.27 7.88
CA ASP A 137 4.83 -4.08 8.08
C ASP A 137 3.69 -3.20 8.65
N LEU A 138 4.00 -2.27 9.55
CA LEU A 138 3.02 -1.31 10.08
C LEU A 138 2.54 -0.32 9.01
N LEU A 139 3.44 0.27 8.22
CA LEU A 139 3.07 1.15 7.10
C LEU A 139 2.18 0.43 6.08
N ASN A 140 2.54 -0.78 5.68
CA ASN A 140 1.76 -1.58 4.72
C ASN A 140 0.37 -1.93 5.27
N SER A 141 0.27 -2.27 6.56
CA SER A 141 -1.00 -2.51 7.24
C SER A 141 -1.90 -1.28 7.23
N GLU A 142 -1.34 -0.09 7.50
CA GLU A 142 -2.11 1.17 7.47
C GLU A 142 -2.49 1.59 6.04
N PHE A 143 -1.61 1.38 5.06
CA PHE A 143 -1.91 1.62 3.64
C PHE A 143 -3.04 0.71 3.16
N GLU A 144 -3.06 -0.55 3.59
CA GLU A 144 -4.16 -1.46 3.31
C GLU A 144 -5.46 -1.05 4.00
N ARG A 145 -5.40 -0.73 5.29
CA ARG A 145 -6.55 -0.29 6.09
C ARG A 145 -7.22 0.96 5.50
N LEU A 146 -6.45 1.83 4.87
CA LEU A 146 -6.90 3.10 4.30
C LEU A 146 -7.11 3.04 2.77
N ASN A 147 -7.10 1.85 2.17
CA ASN A 147 -7.24 1.65 0.73
C ASN A 147 -6.24 2.49 -0.09
N PHE A 148 -5.04 2.73 0.43
CA PHE A 148 -4.00 3.44 -0.32
C PHE A 148 -3.40 2.49 -1.37
N ALA A 149 -3.25 2.96 -2.61
CA ALA A 149 -2.82 2.17 -3.76
C ALA A 149 -1.33 1.77 -3.73
N TYR A 150 -0.58 2.19 -2.72
CA TYR A 150 0.86 1.95 -2.65
C TYR A 150 1.23 0.95 -1.55
N ARG A 151 2.28 0.17 -1.77
CA ARG A 151 2.90 -0.71 -0.77
C ARG A 151 4.41 -0.57 -0.80
N ILE A 152 5.06 -0.93 0.30
CA ILE A 152 6.51 -0.96 0.42
C ILE A 152 7.00 -2.39 0.21
N VAL A 153 7.80 -2.58 -0.84
CA VAL A 153 8.43 -3.86 -1.21
C VAL A 153 9.93 -3.63 -1.36
N LYS A 154 10.74 -4.37 -0.59
CA LYS A 154 12.22 -4.24 -0.58
C LYS A 154 12.67 -2.79 -0.34
N GLY A 155 11.99 -2.09 0.58
CA GLY A 155 12.29 -0.71 0.94
C GLY A 155 11.90 0.34 -0.10
N LYS A 156 11.15 -0.05 -1.15
CA LYS A 156 10.63 0.87 -2.17
C LYS A 156 9.11 0.91 -2.18
N ILE A 157 8.55 2.09 -2.38
CA ILE A 157 7.12 2.28 -2.59
C ILE A 157 6.79 1.91 -4.04
N VAL A 158 5.85 0.98 -4.19
CA VAL A 158 5.35 0.50 -5.47
C VAL A 158 3.84 0.64 -5.50
N ASP A 159 3.30 0.94 -6.67
CA ASP A 159 1.88 0.86 -6.91
C ASP A 159 1.47 -0.63 -6.97
N ILE A 160 0.38 -0.99 -6.30
CA ILE A 160 -0.17 -2.36 -6.32
C ILE A 160 -1.28 -2.56 -7.34
N ALA A 161 -1.72 -1.51 -8.04
CA ALA A 161 -2.65 -1.59 -9.16
C ALA A 161 -2.20 -0.61 -10.25
N SER A 162 -1.76 -1.13 -11.40
CA SER A 162 -1.44 -0.26 -12.54
C SER A 162 -2.71 0.49 -13.00
N GLU A 163 -2.57 1.70 -13.56
CA GLU A 163 -3.73 2.45 -14.08
C GLU A 163 -4.41 1.65 -15.18
N GLU A 164 -3.61 0.92 -15.95
CA GLU A 164 -4.06 0.00 -16.97
C GLU A 164 -4.93 -1.13 -16.38
N GLU A 165 -4.55 -1.73 -15.25
CA GLU A 165 -5.36 -2.77 -14.61
C GLU A 165 -6.71 -2.24 -14.12
N ILE A 166 -6.75 -1.06 -13.50
CA ILE A 166 -8.00 -0.45 -13.03
C ILE A 166 -8.87 -0.04 -14.22
N ALA A 167 -8.28 0.65 -15.21
CA ALA A 167 -8.99 1.10 -16.40
C ALA A 167 -9.55 -0.08 -17.21
N GLU A 168 -8.81 -1.19 -17.33
CA GLU A 168 -9.30 -2.39 -18.00
C GLU A 168 -10.43 -3.07 -17.20
N ILE A 169 -10.39 -3.06 -15.86
CA ILE A 169 -11.51 -3.56 -15.04
C ILE A 169 -12.76 -2.69 -15.23
N GLU A 170 -12.63 -1.36 -15.14
CA GLU A 170 -13.75 -0.42 -15.29
C GLU A 170 -14.36 -0.53 -16.69
N LYS A 171 -13.51 -0.51 -17.72
CA LYS A 171 -13.93 -0.70 -19.11
C LYS A 171 -14.58 -2.06 -19.34
N ALA A 172 -14.05 -3.14 -18.76
CA ALA A 172 -14.65 -4.46 -18.86
C ALA A 172 -16.05 -4.50 -18.25
N ILE A 173 -16.32 -3.75 -17.18
CA ILE A 173 -17.64 -3.64 -16.56
C ILE A 173 -18.59 -2.81 -17.43
N GLU A 174 -18.14 -1.66 -17.93
CA GLU A 174 -18.96 -0.76 -18.75
C GLU A 174 -19.35 -1.39 -20.10
N ASP A 175 -18.37 -1.93 -20.83
CA ASP A 175 -18.54 -2.48 -22.18
C ASP A 175 -19.22 -3.86 -22.20
N SER A 176 -19.32 -4.53 -21.04
CA SER A 176 -19.90 -5.87 -20.96
C SER A 176 -21.43 -5.88 -20.99
N PRO A 177 -22.05 -6.88 -21.65
CA PRO A 177 -23.46 -7.20 -21.46
C PRO A 177 -23.81 -7.45 -19.98
N GLU A 178 -25.08 -7.22 -19.63
CA GLU A 178 -25.57 -7.21 -18.24
C GLU A 178 -25.15 -8.44 -17.42
N ASN A 179 -25.22 -9.63 -18.00
CA ASN A 179 -24.86 -10.87 -17.30
C ASN A 179 -23.36 -10.93 -16.91
N ILE A 180 -22.47 -10.47 -17.81
CA ILE A 180 -21.03 -10.45 -17.56
C ILE A 180 -20.69 -9.33 -16.58
N ARG A 181 -21.29 -8.15 -16.78
CA ARG A 181 -21.16 -6.99 -15.89
C ARG A 181 -21.53 -7.31 -14.45
N MET A 182 -22.65 -8.03 -14.25
CA MET A 182 -23.10 -8.47 -12.93
C MET A 182 -22.03 -9.32 -12.23
N HIS A 183 -21.49 -10.35 -12.92
CA HIS A 183 -20.47 -11.21 -12.34
C HIS A 183 -19.15 -10.47 -12.05
N LEU A 184 -18.71 -9.57 -12.94
CA LEU A 184 -17.53 -8.73 -12.68
C LEU A 184 -17.73 -7.81 -11.47
N THR A 185 -18.90 -7.18 -11.36
CA THR A 185 -19.24 -6.29 -10.23
C THR A 185 -19.28 -7.08 -8.92
N ASN A 186 -19.95 -8.25 -8.91
CA ASN A 186 -19.98 -9.13 -7.74
C ASN A 186 -18.58 -9.60 -7.34
N ALA A 187 -17.72 -9.94 -8.31
CA ALA A 187 -16.35 -10.37 -8.04
C ALA A 187 -15.54 -9.28 -7.32
N LEU A 188 -15.69 -8.02 -7.74
CA LEU A 188 -15.08 -6.85 -7.10
C LEU A 188 -15.66 -6.61 -5.71
N ASP A 189 -16.97 -6.64 -5.55
CA ASP A 189 -17.63 -6.44 -4.25
C ASP A 189 -17.16 -7.49 -3.23
N LEU A 190 -17.07 -8.76 -3.66
CA LEU A 190 -16.58 -9.87 -2.82
C LEU A 190 -15.09 -9.76 -2.50
N LEU A 191 -14.28 -9.27 -3.45
CA LEU A 191 -12.86 -8.99 -3.24
C LEU A 191 -12.65 -7.83 -2.27
N ALA A 192 -13.55 -6.83 -2.31
CA ALA A 192 -13.51 -5.63 -1.50
C ALA A 192 -14.05 -5.84 -0.07
N ILE A 193 -14.65 -7.01 0.25
CA ILE A 193 -15.05 -7.33 1.62
C ILE A 193 -13.84 -7.23 2.55
N ARG A 194 -14.04 -6.58 3.71
CA ARG A 194 -13.02 -6.42 4.75
C ARG A 194 -13.53 -6.98 6.07
N PRO A 195 -12.64 -7.54 6.92
CA PRO A 195 -11.16 -7.54 6.84
C PRO A 195 -10.58 -8.60 5.91
N GLU A 196 -11.33 -9.68 5.69
CA GLU A 196 -10.95 -10.80 4.85
C GLU A 196 -11.93 -10.80 3.68
N GLY A 197 -11.41 -10.61 2.47
CA GLY A 197 -12.21 -10.71 1.27
C GLY A 197 -12.85 -12.09 1.17
N ASN A 198 -14.03 -12.16 0.55
CA ASN A 198 -14.61 -13.45 0.20
C ASN A 198 -13.94 -13.98 -1.08
N TYR A 199 -12.62 -14.21 -1.01
CA TYR A 199 -11.77 -14.53 -2.16
C TYR A 199 -12.28 -15.74 -2.93
N ARG A 200 -12.79 -16.76 -2.21
CA ARG A 200 -13.37 -17.95 -2.84
C ARG A 200 -14.55 -17.59 -3.74
N ASN A 201 -15.47 -16.75 -3.28
CA ASN A 201 -16.62 -16.37 -4.08
C ASN A 201 -16.25 -15.30 -5.12
N SER A 202 -15.30 -14.40 -4.81
CA SER A 202 -14.75 -13.46 -5.79
C SER A 202 -14.17 -14.21 -6.99
N ILE A 203 -13.32 -15.22 -6.76
CA ILE A 203 -12.77 -16.09 -7.82
C ILE A 203 -13.87 -16.81 -8.59
N LYS A 204 -14.92 -17.30 -7.91
CA LYS A 204 -16.06 -17.95 -8.60
C LYS A 204 -16.77 -16.99 -9.53
N GLU A 205 -17.08 -15.77 -9.07
CA GLU A 205 -17.73 -14.76 -9.88
C GLU A 205 -16.84 -14.32 -11.05
N SER A 206 -15.51 -14.19 -10.84
CA SER A 206 -14.56 -13.94 -11.94
C SER A 206 -14.58 -15.07 -12.98
N ILE A 207 -14.60 -16.33 -12.56
CA ILE A 207 -14.72 -17.48 -13.48
C ILE A 207 -16.08 -17.48 -14.19
N SER A 208 -17.17 -17.15 -13.49
CA SER A 208 -18.50 -17.03 -14.08
C SER A 208 -18.59 -15.90 -15.11
N ALA A 209 -17.91 -14.77 -14.89
CA ALA A 209 -17.79 -13.71 -15.88
C ALA A 209 -17.07 -14.19 -17.15
N VAL A 210 -15.95 -14.92 -17.01
CA VAL A 210 -15.22 -15.52 -18.14
C VAL A 210 -16.09 -16.54 -18.88
N GLU A 211 -16.81 -17.41 -18.16
CA GLU A 211 -17.73 -18.37 -18.76
C GLU A 211 -18.86 -17.69 -19.53
N ALA A 212 -19.48 -16.66 -18.95
CA ALA A 212 -20.52 -15.89 -19.61
C ALA A 212 -20.00 -15.22 -20.89
N TYR A 213 -18.80 -14.63 -20.84
CA TYR A 213 -18.14 -14.02 -22.00
C TYR A 213 -17.85 -15.01 -23.12
N CYS A 214 -17.22 -16.15 -22.81
CA CYS A 214 -16.90 -17.17 -23.80
C CYS A 214 -18.17 -17.71 -24.47
N ARG A 215 -19.24 -17.93 -23.70
CA ARG A 215 -20.52 -18.42 -24.23
C ARG A 215 -21.23 -17.37 -25.09
N ASP A 216 -21.21 -16.10 -24.69
CA ASP A 216 -21.76 -15.00 -25.48
C ASP A 216 -21.06 -14.87 -26.85
N LYS A 217 -19.72 -14.94 -26.87
CA LYS A 217 -18.95 -14.84 -28.12
C LYS A 217 -19.07 -16.03 -29.06
N THR A 218 -19.36 -17.22 -28.52
CA THR A 218 -19.38 -18.46 -29.32
C THR A 218 -20.80 -18.98 -29.58
N GLY A 219 -21.79 -18.58 -28.79
CA GLY A 219 -23.14 -19.17 -28.81
C GLY A 219 -23.21 -20.58 -28.20
N GLU A 220 -22.16 -21.03 -27.51
CA GLU A 220 -22.09 -22.36 -26.91
C GLU A 220 -22.74 -22.42 -25.52
N THR A 221 -23.09 -23.63 -25.08
CA THR A 221 -23.83 -23.85 -23.83
C THR A 221 -22.95 -24.06 -22.60
N THR A 222 -21.67 -24.39 -22.78
CA THR A 222 -20.73 -24.65 -21.67
C THR A 222 -19.38 -24.00 -21.95
N LEU A 223 -18.66 -23.58 -20.89
CA LEU A 223 -17.30 -23.03 -21.02
C LEU A 223 -16.37 -23.94 -21.84
N GLY A 224 -16.35 -25.24 -21.58
CA GLY A 224 -15.45 -26.17 -22.28
C GLY A 224 -15.72 -26.27 -23.79
N LYS A 225 -16.98 -26.13 -24.24
CA LYS A 225 -17.30 -26.06 -25.67
C LYS A 225 -16.92 -24.70 -26.26
N ALA A 226 -17.19 -23.64 -25.53
CA ALA A 226 -16.83 -22.28 -25.94
C ALA A 226 -15.32 -22.12 -26.14
N LEU A 227 -14.49 -22.62 -25.20
CA LEU A 227 -13.03 -22.59 -25.31
C LEU A 227 -12.51 -23.35 -26.54
N LYS A 228 -12.99 -24.59 -26.77
CA LYS A 228 -12.63 -25.37 -27.98
C LYS A 228 -12.99 -24.64 -29.28
N ARG A 229 -14.09 -23.89 -29.27
CA ARG A 229 -14.53 -23.10 -30.42
C ARG A 229 -13.71 -21.82 -30.57
N LEU A 230 -13.19 -21.24 -29.49
CA LEU A 230 -12.25 -20.12 -29.56
C LEU A 230 -10.87 -20.61 -30.08
N GLU A 231 -10.41 -21.79 -29.69
CA GLU A 231 -9.17 -22.39 -30.24
C GLU A 231 -9.25 -22.67 -31.75
N SER A 232 -10.45 -22.94 -32.28
CA SER A 232 -10.66 -23.09 -33.72
C SER A 232 -10.73 -21.75 -34.47
N THR A 233 -10.74 -20.63 -33.75
CA THR A 233 -10.48 -19.30 -34.30
C THR A 233 -9.00 -18.94 -34.17
N SER A 234 -8.58 -17.75 -34.62
CA SER A 234 -7.19 -17.27 -34.52
C SER A 234 -6.73 -16.92 -33.09
N ILE A 235 -7.48 -17.34 -32.06
CA ILE A 235 -7.14 -17.11 -30.65
C ILE A 235 -6.30 -18.29 -30.15
N VAL A 236 -5.09 -18.00 -29.70
CA VAL A 236 -4.18 -18.99 -29.12
C VAL A 236 -4.48 -19.12 -27.63
N LEU A 237 -4.91 -20.31 -27.19
CA LEU A 237 -4.94 -20.66 -25.76
C LEU A 237 -3.62 -21.33 -25.39
N HIS A 238 -2.91 -20.79 -24.41
CA HIS A 238 -1.69 -21.38 -23.89
C HIS A 238 -2.02 -22.44 -22.84
N ASP A 239 -1.28 -23.55 -22.86
CA ASP A 239 -1.37 -24.57 -21.80
C ASP A 239 -1.01 -23.96 -20.44
N LEU A 240 -1.71 -24.42 -19.39
CA LEU A 240 -1.38 -24.06 -18.02
C LEU A 240 0.00 -24.63 -17.64
N LEU A 241 0.86 -23.79 -17.07
CA LEU A 241 2.18 -24.16 -16.52
C LEU A 241 2.08 -25.14 -15.35
#